data_AF-A0A537WAH2-F1
#
_entry.id   AF-A0A537WAH2-F1
#
_cell.length_a   1.000
_cell.length_b   1.000
_cell.length_c   1.000
_cell.angle_alpha   90.00
_cell.angle_beta   90.00
_cell.angle_gamma   90.00
#
_symmetry.space_group_name_H-M   'P 1'
#
loop_
_entity.id
_entity.type
_entity.pdbx_description
1 polymer ?
#
loop_
_entity_poly.entity_id
_entity_poly.type
_entity_poly.pdbx_seq_one_letter_code
_entity_poly.pdbx_strand_id
1 'polypeptide(L)'
;MIRIAVATALAAVALVAVPTARGGGGHYVLDGGTPAERHAVVAALEASSFDWNLVPAVITFHIVRGADAFAIPGEIWLDADLLDAGRFAWGVVQHEYAHQVDYFSFDDRLRARFLKLLGATEWCYGPTPDAPHAVYGCERFASTLAWSYWPSPENCMKPTSPQDESAAVSPRRFRAALDAALGKAVRKR
;
A
#
# COMPACT_ATOMS: atom_id res chain seq x y z
N MET A 1 49.24 -44.42 -25.86
CA MET A 1 48.68 -44.12 -24.53
C MET A 1 47.73 -42.93 -24.67
N ILE A 2 46.48 -43.09 -24.24
CA ILE A 2 45.37 -42.12 -24.30
C ILE A 2 45.48 -41.10 -23.15
N ARG A 3 45.04 -39.84 -23.38
CA ARG A 3 44.39 -38.86 -22.46
C ARG A 3 44.36 -37.47 -23.14
N ILE A 4 43.31 -37.07 -23.88
CA ILE A 4 42.07 -36.35 -23.47
C ILE A 4 42.29 -35.08 -22.62
N ALA A 5 42.02 -33.92 -23.25
CA ALA A 5 41.39 -32.65 -22.80
C ALA A 5 41.92 -31.95 -21.53
N VAL A 6 41.85 -30.63 -21.36
CA VAL A 6 40.63 -29.81 -21.28
C VAL A 6 41.00 -28.33 -21.45
N ALA A 7 40.25 -27.63 -22.29
CA ALA A 7 40.25 -26.17 -22.39
C ALA A 7 39.55 -25.58 -21.16
N THR A 8 40.19 -24.62 -20.48
CA THR A 8 39.58 -23.86 -19.38
C THR A 8 39.27 -22.45 -19.88
N ALA A 9 38.03 -22.23 -20.29
CA ALA A 9 37.47 -20.89 -20.45
C ALA A 9 36.92 -20.46 -19.07
N LEU A 10 37.61 -19.54 -18.39
CA LEU A 10 37.08 -18.87 -17.20
C LEU A 10 35.99 -17.88 -17.63
N ALA A 11 34.73 -18.29 -17.53
CA ALA A 11 33.61 -17.36 -17.57
C ALA A 11 33.50 -16.64 -16.21
N ALA A 12 33.90 -15.38 -16.16
CA ALA A 12 33.65 -14.51 -15.02
C ALA A 12 32.16 -14.19 -14.96
N VAL A 13 31.44 -14.80 -14.02
CA VAL A 13 30.06 -14.42 -13.69
C VAL A 13 30.13 -13.09 -12.94
N ALA A 14 29.85 -11.99 -13.64
CA ALA A 14 29.63 -10.70 -13.00
C ALA A 14 28.34 -10.80 -12.17
N LEU A 15 28.47 -10.83 -10.84
CA LEU A 15 27.35 -10.67 -9.92
C LEU A 15 26.80 -9.27 -10.12
N VAL A 16 25.73 -9.13 -10.91
CA VAL A 16 24.95 -7.90 -10.95
C VAL A 16 24.22 -7.82 -9.61
N ALA A 17 24.82 -7.13 -8.64
CA ALA A 17 24.11 -6.72 -7.45
C ALA A 17 22.98 -5.80 -7.91
N VAL A 18 21.75 -6.33 -7.95
CA VAL A 18 20.55 -5.52 -8.18
C VAL A 18 20.56 -4.45 -7.09
N PRO A 19 20.60 -3.16 -7.44
CA PRO A 19 20.51 -2.12 -6.42
C PRO A 19 19.17 -2.31 -5.74
N THR A 20 19.18 -2.67 -4.46
CA THR A 20 18.01 -2.47 -3.61
C THR A 20 17.89 -0.97 -3.47
N ALA A 21 17.09 -0.35 -4.35
CA ALA A 21 16.66 1.02 -4.13
C ALA A 21 16.01 1.03 -2.75
N ARG A 22 16.69 1.62 -1.77
CA ARG A 22 16.14 1.89 -0.43
C ARG A 22 15.17 3.07 -0.50
N GLY A 23 14.30 3.07 -1.50
CA GLY A 23 13.12 3.93 -1.53
C GLY A 23 12.16 3.43 -0.47
N GLY A 24 11.30 4.31 0.06
CA GLY A 24 10.23 3.94 0.97
C GLY A 24 9.13 3.11 0.31
N GLY A 25 9.48 2.16 -0.57
CA GLY A 25 8.58 1.35 -1.38
C GLY A 25 7.97 0.18 -0.60
N GLY A 26 8.44 -0.11 0.62
CA GLY A 26 7.87 -1.14 1.49
C GLY A 26 8.49 -2.52 1.26
N HIS A 27 8.04 -3.48 2.06
CA HIS A 27 8.50 -4.86 1.99
C HIS A 27 7.37 -5.71 1.41
N TYR A 28 7.53 -6.21 0.18
CA TYR A 28 6.47 -6.99 -0.45
C TYR A 28 6.97 -7.98 -1.49
N VAL A 29 6.12 -8.93 -1.81
CA VAL A 29 6.26 -9.87 -2.92
C VAL A 29 5.04 -9.75 -3.84
N LEU A 30 5.23 -9.97 -5.13
CA LEU A 30 4.16 -9.95 -6.13
C LEU A 30 3.93 -11.36 -6.67
N ASP A 31 2.80 -11.93 -6.29
CA ASP A 31 2.27 -13.20 -6.78
C ASP A 31 1.26 -12.95 -7.92
N GLY A 32 1.32 -13.77 -8.97
CA GLY A 32 0.50 -13.57 -10.17
C GLY A 32 0.84 -12.32 -10.98
N GLY A 33 -0.10 -11.93 -11.86
CA GLY A 33 -0.03 -10.75 -12.72
C GLY A 33 1.04 -10.72 -13.82
N THR A 34 0.81 -9.88 -14.83
CA THR A 34 1.76 -9.60 -15.90
C THR A 34 2.86 -8.64 -15.46
N PRO A 35 3.98 -8.49 -16.21
CA PRO A 35 5.00 -7.49 -15.89
C PRO A 35 4.46 -6.05 -15.81
N ALA A 36 3.44 -5.70 -16.61
CA ALA A 36 2.82 -4.39 -16.59
C ALA A 36 2.00 -4.15 -15.32
N GLU A 37 1.18 -5.12 -14.92
CA GLU A 37 0.39 -5.07 -13.68
C GLU A 37 1.29 -4.99 -12.44
N ARG A 38 2.35 -5.80 -12.39
CA ARG A 38 3.37 -5.76 -11.33
C ARG A 38 4.06 -4.40 -11.27
N HIS A 39 4.38 -3.83 -12.43
CA HIS A 39 4.94 -2.49 -12.52
C HIS A 39 3.96 -1.42 -12.02
N ALA A 40 2.65 -1.58 -12.27
CA ALA A 40 1.62 -0.66 -11.78
C ALA A 40 1.58 -0.63 -10.24
N VAL A 41 1.69 -1.79 -9.57
CA VAL A 41 1.79 -1.86 -8.09
C VAL A 41 3.03 -1.11 -7.61
N VAL A 42 4.20 -1.38 -8.19
CA VAL A 42 5.46 -0.71 -7.83
C VAL A 42 5.36 0.81 -8.04
N ALA A 43 4.86 1.23 -9.20
CA ALA A 43 4.73 2.64 -9.55
C ALA A 43 3.75 3.38 -8.62
N ALA A 44 2.65 2.73 -8.22
CA ALA A 44 1.70 3.27 -7.26
C ALA A 44 2.36 3.54 -5.90
N LEU A 45 3.12 2.59 -5.37
CA LEU A 45 3.83 2.75 -4.09
C LEU A 45 4.96 3.79 -4.20
N GLU A 46 5.64 3.87 -5.34
CA GLU A 46 6.66 4.87 -5.58
C GLU A 46 6.11 6.30 -5.71
N ALA A 47 4.94 6.47 -6.32
CA ALA A 47 4.27 7.76 -6.46
C ALA A 47 3.85 8.38 -5.11
N SER A 48 3.62 7.54 -4.09
CA SER A 48 3.32 7.99 -2.74
C SER A 48 4.55 8.57 -2.05
N SER A 49 4.36 9.70 -1.35
CA SER A 49 5.36 10.28 -0.45
C SER A 49 5.42 9.62 0.93
N PHE A 50 4.55 8.66 1.22
CA PHE A 50 4.58 7.87 2.46
C PHE A 50 5.75 6.89 2.44
N ASP A 51 6.42 6.70 3.57
CA ASP A 51 7.45 5.68 3.72
C ASP A 51 6.80 4.32 4.03
N TRP A 52 6.59 3.50 2.99
CA TRP A 52 6.00 2.17 3.14
C TRP A 52 6.90 1.18 3.90
N ASN A 53 8.20 1.48 4.11
CA ASN A 53 9.08 0.67 4.97
C ASN A 53 8.67 0.73 6.45
N LEU A 54 7.71 1.57 6.80
CA LEU A 54 7.10 1.61 8.12
C LEU A 54 6.26 0.38 8.43
N VAL A 55 5.79 -0.34 7.41
CA VAL A 55 5.15 -1.64 7.59
C VAL A 55 6.25 -2.69 7.80
N PRO A 56 6.36 -3.29 9.00
CA PRO A 56 7.49 -4.17 9.33
C PRO A 56 7.39 -5.57 8.70
N ALA A 57 6.21 -5.94 8.19
CA ALA A 57 5.95 -7.23 7.59
C ALA A 57 6.26 -7.21 6.08
N VAL A 58 6.60 -8.39 5.53
CA VAL A 58 6.60 -8.61 4.08
C VAL A 58 5.17 -8.88 3.65
N ILE A 59 4.62 -8.03 2.78
CA ILE A 59 3.25 -8.11 2.29
C ILE A 59 3.19 -8.87 0.97
N THR A 60 2.28 -9.83 0.84
CA THR A 60 2.06 -10.55 -0.42
C THR A 60 0.93 -9.88 -1.19
N PHE A 61 1.23 -9.40 -2.40
CA PHE A 61 0.21 -9.00 -3.35
C PHE A 61 -0.15 -10.19 -4.24
N HIS A 62 -1.42 -10.57 -4.26
CA HIS A 62 -2.00 -11.51 -5.19
C HIS A 62 -2.70 -10.74 -6.30
N ILE A 63 -2.12 -10.76 -7.50
CA ILE A 63 -2.71 -10.14 -8.69
C ILE A 63 -3.47 -11.21 -9.47
N VAL A 64 -4.80 -11.15 -9.37
CA VAL A 64 -5.70 -12.18 -9.89
C VAL A 64 -6.83 -11.51 -10.64
N ARG A 65 -7.05 -11.90 -11.91
CA ARG A 65 -8.15 -11.37 -12.71
C ARG A 65 -9.50 -11.74 -12.10
N GLY A 66 -10.38 -10.76 -11.92
CA GLY A 66 -11.73 -10.91 -11.38
C GLY A 66 -11.79 -11.11 -9.87
N ALA A 67 -10.69 -10.89 -9.14
CA ALA A 67 -10.71 -10.81 -7.69
C ALA A 67 -11.22 -9.45 -7.22
N ASP A 68 -11.83 -9.39 -6.04
CA ASP A 68 -12.06 -8.10 -5.38
C ASP A 68 -10.71 -7.52 -4.90
N ALA A 69 -10.64 -6.20 -4.79
CA ALA A 69 -9.54 -5.53 -4.10
C ALA A 69 -9.81 -5.54 -2.59
N PHE A 70 -8.93 -6.17 -1.81
CA PHE A 70 -9.03 -6.18 -0.35
C PHE A 70 -7.70 -6.55 0.31
N ALA A 71 -7.61 -6.23 1.60
CA ALA A 71 -6.45 -6.48 2.43
C ALA A 71 -6.80 -7.21 3.73
N ILE A 72 -6.05 -8.26 4.04
CA ILE A 72 -5.98 -8.87 5.38
C ILE A 72 -4.54 -8.74 5.91
N PRO A 73 -4.26 -9.02 7.19
CA PRO A 73 -2.90 -8.90 7.71
C PRO A 73 -1.88 -9.72 6.90
N GLY A 74 -0.94 -9.03 6.24
CA GLY A 74 0.15 -9.65 5.46
C GLY A 74 -0.19 -9.94 4.00
N GLU A 75 -1.45 -9.83 3.58
CA GLU A 75 -1.89 -10.23 2.23
C GLU A 75 -2.84 -9.20 1.62
N ILE A 76 -2.69 -8.95 0.32
CA ILE A 76 -3.50 -8.02 -0.47
C ILE A 76 -3.89 -8.71 -1.76
N TRP A 77 -5.17 -8.68 -2.13
CA TRP A 77 -5.65 -9.10 -3.45
C TRP A 77 -5.97 -7.88 -4.29
N LEU A 78 -5.62 -7.94 -5.57
CA LEU A 78 -5.92 -6.91 -6.55
C LEU A 78 -6.43 -7.56 -7.83
N ASP A 79 -7.47 -6.98 -8.40
CA ASP A 79 -7.91 -7.33 -9.76
C ASP A 79 -6.84 -6.91 -10.78
N ALA A 80 -6.46 -7.83 -11.65
CA ALA A 80 -5.59 -7.53 -12.78
C ALA A 80 -6.22 -6.49 -13.73
N ASP A 81 -7.54 -6.58 -13.97
CA ASP A 81 -8.22 -5.66 -14.88
C ASP A 81 -8.33 -4.24 -14.29
N LEU A 82 -8.36 -4.13 -12.95
CA LEU A 82 -8.20 -2.85 -12.25
C LEU A 82 -6.80 -2.27 -12.51
N LEU A 83 -5.74 -3.06 -12.37
CA LEU A 83 -4.36 -2.60 -12.61
C LEU A 83 -4.15 -2.15 -14.07
N ASP A 84 -4.84 -2.77 -15.02
CA ASP A 84 -4.84 -2.36 -16.43
C ASP A 84 -5.52 -0.99 -16.68
N ALA A 85 -6.33 -0.49 -15.74
CA ALA A 85 -6.88 0.87 -15.79
C ALA A 85 -5.82 1.97 -15.52
N GLY A 86 -4.57 1.60 -15.21
CA GLY A 86 -3.45 2.51 -15.08
C GLY A 86 -3.49 3.34 -13.79
N ARG A 87 -3.26 4.65 -13.87
CA ARG A 87 -3.06 5.51 -12.69
C ARG A 87 -4.27 5.62 -11.76
N PHE A 88 -5.48 5.32 -12.25
CA PHE A 88 -6.66 5.20 -11.38
C PHE A 88 -6.42 4.14 -10.29
N ALA A 89 -5.86 2.98 -10.67
CA ALA A 89 -5.61 1.86 -9.76
C ALA A 89 -4.58 2.17 -8.68
N TRP A 90 -3.74 3.19 -8.87
CA TRP A 90 -2.69 3.51 -7.90
C TRP A 90 -3.25 3.95 -6.56
N GLY A 91 -4.40 4.64 -6.55
CA GLY A 91 -5.08 4.99 -5.30
C GLY A 91 -5.58 3.76 -4.55
N VAL A 92 -6.07 2.74 -5.28
CA VAL A 92 -6.52 1.47 -4.70
C VAL A 92 -5.34 0.68 -4.14
N VAL A 93 -4.24 0.55 -4.87
CA VAL A 93 -3.02 -0.11 -4.35
C VAL A 93 -2.54 0.53 -3.05
N GLN A 94 -2.50 1.86 -2.98
CA GLN A 94 -2.10 2.58 -1.78
C GLN A 94 -3.10 2.43 -0.64
N HIS A 95 -4.41 2.37 -0.94
CA HIS A 95 -5.47 2.11 0.03
C HIS A 95 -5.33 0.71 0.63
N GLU A 96 -5.18 -0.33 -0.18
CA GLU A 96 -5.02 -1.70 0.32
C GLU A 96 -3.74 -1.85 1.16
N TYR A 97 -2.63 -1.24 0.74
CA TYR A 97 -1.40 -1.23 1.55
C TYR A 97 -1.61 -0.44 2.85
N ALA A 98 -2.41 0.64 2.85
CA ALA A 98 -2.65 1.42 4.05
C ALA A 98 -3.33 0.61 5.17
N HIS A 99 -4.16 -0.39 4.85
CA HIS A 99 -4.67 -1.34 5.86
C HIS A 99 -3.54 -2.07 6.60
N GLN A 100 -2.43 -2.37 5.93
CA GLN A 100 -1.26 -3.00 6.56
C GLN A 100 -0.60 -2.07 7.60
N VAL A 101 -0.69 -0.75 7.43
CA VAL A 101 -0.21 0.21 8.45
C VAL A 101 -1.02 0.07 9.73
N ASP A 102 -2.34 -0.05 9.63
CA ASP A 102 -3.20 -0.34 10.79
C ASP A 102 -2.86 -1.71 11.40
N TYR A 103 -2.89 -2.78 10.60
CA TYR A 103 -2.67 -4.14 11.09
C TYR A 103 -1.36 -4.31 11.87
N PHE A 104 -0.29 -3.66 11.43
CA PHE A 104 1.04 -3.87 12.01
C PHE A 104 1.54 -2.74 12.92
N SER A 105 0.88 -1.59 12.94
CA SER A 105 1.36 -0.43 13.72
C SER A 105 0.34 0.11 14.73
N PHE A 106 -0.94 -0.21 14.59
CA PHE A 106 -1.99 0.39 15.44
C PHE A 106 -2.41 -0.55 16.56
N ASP A 107 -2.48 0.02 17.77
CA ASP A 107 -3.19 -0.56 18.90
C ASP A 107 -4.59 0.06 19.01
N ASP A 108 -5.41 -0.46 19.92
CA ASP A 108 -6.78 0.03 20.12
C ASP A 108 -6.85 1.51 20.51
N ARG A 109 -5.80 2.02 21.17
CA ARG A 109 -5.70 3.42 21.56
C ARG A 109 -5.51 4.31 20.32
N LEU A 110 -4.66 3.91 19.37
CA LEU A 110 -4.47 4.61 18.11
C LEU A 110 -5.73 4.52 17.26
N ARG A 111 -6.36 3.34 17.16
CA ARG A 111 -7.64 3.16 16.46
C ARG A 111 -8.72 4.09 17.01
N ALA A 112 -8.89 4.17 18.33
CA ALA A 112 -9.86 5.08 18.95
C ALA A 112 -9.58 6.57 18.64
N ARG A 113 -8.30 6.97 18.55
CA ARG A 113 -7.92 8.34 18.16
C ARG A 113 -8.27 8.63 16.71
N PHE A 114 -7.91 7.73 15.80
CA PHE A 114 -8.19 7.91 14.38
C PHE A 114 -9.69 7.81 14.08
N LEU A 115 -10.43 6.94 14.76
CA LEU A 115 -11.89 6.86 14.67
C LEU A 115 -12.53 8.25 14.88
N LYS A 116 -12.14 8.94 15.97
CA LYS A 116 -12.61 10.29 16.28
C LYS A 116 -12.12 11.33 15.26
N LEU A 117 -10.87 11.24 14.80
CA LEU A 117 -10.31 12.17 13.84
C LEU A 117 -11.01 12.10 12.48
N LEU A 118 -11.37 10.88 12.06
CA LEU A 118 -11.92 10.57 10.75
C LEU A 118 -13.46 10.63 10.73
N GLY A 119 -14.11 10.82 11.88
CA GLY A 119 -15.57 10.86 11.97
C GLY A 119 -16.24 9.52 11.67
N ALA A 120 -15.52 8.41 11.88
CA ALA A 120 -16.06 7.06 11.72
C ALA A 120 -16.84 6.62 12.97
N THR A 121 -17.71 5.62 12.80
CA THR A 121 -18.53 5.07 13.89
C THR A 121 -17.95 3.79 14.47
N GLU A 122 -17.29 2.98 13.65
CA GLU A 122 -16.66 1.70 14.02
C GLU A 122 -15.31 1.60 13.31
N TRP A 123 -14.33 0.86 13.85
CA TRP A 123 -13.00 0.81 13.24
C TRP A 123 -12.98 -0.04 11.96
N CYS A 124 -13.15 -1.35 12.07
CA CYS A 124 -13.38 -2.25 10.93
C CYS A 124 -14.45 -3.27 11.30
N TYR A 125 -15.29 -3.65 10.33
CA TYR A 125 -16.19 -4.81 10.32
C TYR A 125 -16.68 -5.23 11.72
N GLY A 126 -17.42 -4.33 12.36
CA GLY A 126 -18.04 -4.57 13.66
C GLY A 126 -19.32 -5.42 13.53
N PRO A 127 -20.13 -5.49 14.59
CA PRO A 127 -21.31 -6.36 14.62
C PRO A 127 -22.46 -5.84 13.76
N THR A 128 -22.38 -4.62 13.23
CA THR A 128 -23.44 -3.98 12.46
C THR A 128 -23.52 -4.60 11.06
N PRO A 129 -24.54 -5.42 10.76
CA PRO A 129 -24.71 -5.97 9.42
C PRO A 129 -24.99 -4.85 8.44
N ASP A 130 -24.48 -4.98 7.21
CA ASP A 130 -24.78 -4.09 6.09
C ASP A 130 -24.43 -2.61 6.29
N ALA A 131 -23.57 -2.28 7.26
CA ALA A 131 -23.10 -0.91 7.44
C ALA A 131 -22.36 -0.45 6.16
N PRO A 132 -22.64 0.75 5.63
CA PRO A 132 -21.97 1.24 4.43
C PRO A 132 -20.46 1.30 4.66
N HIS A 133 -19.66 0.85 3.69
CA HIS A 133 -18.20 0.76 3.75
C HIS A 133 -17.54 2.04 4.33
N ALA A 134 -18.00 3.20 3.88
CA ALA A 134 -17.49 4.51 4.30
C ALA A 134 -17.77 4.88 5.76
N VAL A 135 -18.48 4.07 6.55
CA VAL A 135 -18.66 4.31 8.01
C VAL A 135 -17.49 3.78 8.83
N TYR A 136 -16.69 2.86 8.25
CA TYR A 136 -15.58 2.23 8.91
C TYR A 136 -14.34 3.13 8.96
N GLY A 137 -13.71 3.19 10.13
CA GLY A 137 -12.54 3.98 10.42
C GLY A 137 -11.29 3.51 9.69
N CYS A 138 -11.12 2.21 9.46
CA CYS A 138 -10.00 1.69 8.69
C CYS A 138 -10.10 2.00 7.20
N GLU A 139 -11.30 1.99 6.65
CA GLU A 139 -11.55 2.40 5.26
C GLU A 139 -11.29 3.90 5.08
N ARG A 140 -11.85 4.71 5.98
CA ARG A 140 -11.54 6.15 6.02
C ARG A 140 -10.05 6.39 6.22
N PHE A 141 -9.38 5.62 7.07
CA PHE A 141 -7.94 5.75 7.28
C PHE A 141 -7.16 5.42 6.03
N ALA A 142 -7.46 4.30 5.38
CA ALA A 142 -6.78 3.83 4.18
C ALA A 142 -6.92 4.81 3.02
N SER A 143 -8.15 5.22 2.72
CA SER A 143 -8.46 6.24 1.70
C SER A 143 -7.82 7.59 2.02
N THR A 144 -7.86 8.02 3.29
CA THR A 144 -7.23 9.29 3.70
C THR A 144 -5.70 9.21 3.57
N LEU A 145 -5.06 8.07 3.88
CA LEU A 145 -3.61 7.89 3.75
C LEU A 145 -3.21 7.95 2.27
N ALA A 146 -3.86 7.16 1.42
CA ALA A 146 -3.62 7.15 -0.03
C ALA A 146 -3.74 8.57 -0.62
N TRP A 147 -4.80 9.30 -0.29
CA TRP A 147 -4.97 10.69 -0.72
C TRP A 147 -3.90 11.63 -0.14
N SER A 148 -3.60 11.49 1.15
CA SER A 148 -2.74 12.44 1.86
C SER A 148 -1.28 12.38 1.42
N TYR A 149 -0.82 11.23 0.93
CA TYR A 149 0.57 11.04 0.51
C TYR A 149 0.76 10.99 -0.99
N TRP A 150 -0.32 10.94 -1.77
CA TRP A 150 -0.30 11.18 -3.22
C TRP A 150 -1.46 12.10 -3.65
N PRO A 151 -1.37 13.43 -3.41
CA PRO A 151 -2.46 14.37 -3.68
C PRO A 151 -2.55 14.76 -5.18
N SER A 152 -2.56 13.77 -6.06
CA SER A 152 -2.69 13.93 -7.51
C SER A 152 -4.16 14.06 -7.93
N PRO A 153 -4.51 14.86 -8.95
CA PRO A 153 -5.85 14.84 -9.55
C PRO A 153 -6.30 13.46 -10.04
N GLU A 154 -5.36 12.55 -10.28
CA GLU A 154 -5.58 11.19 -10.80
C GLU A 154 -5.79 10.16 -9.68
N ASN A 155 -5.60 10.54 -8.41
CA ASN A 155 -5.83 9.66 -7.29
C ASN A 155 -7.33 9.46 -7.08
N CYS A 156 -7.81 8.23 -7.24
CA CYS A 156 -9.23 7.88 -7.06
C CYS A 156 -9.74 8.13 -5.63
N MET A 157 -8.84 8.25 -4.64
CA MET A 157 -9.18 8.59 -3.27
C MET A 157 -9.31 10.09 -3.03
N LYS A 158 -9.14 10.94 -4.04
CA LYS A 158 -9.37 12.38 -3.93
C LYS A 158 -10.85 12.66 -3.61
N PRO A 159 -11.17 13.37 -2.51
CA PRO A 159 -12.54 13.67 -2.18
C PRO A 159 -13.13 14.69 -3.17
N THR A 160 -14.35 14.41 -3.61
CA THR A 160 -15.21 15.27 -4.43
C THR A 160 -16.42 15.77 -3.67
N SER A 161 -16.78 15.10 -2.57
CA SER A 161 -17.84 15.50 -1.64
C SER A 161 -17.36 15.46 -0.19
N PRO A 162 -18.04 16.15 0.75
CA PRO A 162 -17.77 16.03 2.18
C PRO A 162 -18.05 14.64 2.77
N GLN A 163 -18.78 13.78 2.06
CA GLN A 163 -19.18 12.46 2.54
C GLN A 163 -18.13 11.38 2.23
N ASP A 164 -17.24 11.64 1.27
CA ASP A 164 -16.22 10.70 0.82
C ASP A 164 -15.29 10.29 1.98
N GLU A 165 -14.74 9.08 1.90
CA GLU A 165 -13.94 8.48 2.97
C GLU A 165 -12.76 9.34 3.39
N SER A 166 -12.11 9.97 2.42
CA SER A 166 -10.92 10.83 2.58
C SER A 166 -11.25 12.31 2.85
N ALA A 167 -12.53 12.67 2.98
CA ALA A 167 -12.96 14.06 3.10
C ALA A 167 -12.94 14.63 4.53
N ALA A 168 -12.98 13.76 5.54
CA ALA A 168 -13.18 14.16 6.94
C ALA A 168 -12.06 15.06 7.49
N VAL A 169 -10.85 14.94 6.97
CA VAL A 169 -9.67 15.66 7.47
C VAL A 169 -8.76 16.09 6.32
N SER A 170 -8.18 17.29 6.42
CA SER A 170 -7.23 17.74 5.41
C SER A 170 -5.94 16.89 5.43
N PRO A 171 -5.27 16.70 4.28
CA PRO A 171 -4.01 15.97 4.21
C PRO A 171 -2.97 16.44 5.23
N ARG A 172 -2.82 17.77 5.40
CA ARG A 172 -1.88 18.33 6.38
C ARG A 172 -2.17 17.86 7.81
N ARG A 173 -3.44 17.88 8.22
CA ARG A 173 -3.84 17.49 9.58
C ARG A 173 -3.73 15.98 9.78
N PHE A 174 -4.07 15.19 8.77
CA PHE A 174 -3.89 13.73 8.80
C PHE A 174 -2.42 13.35 8.96
N ARG A 175 -1.52 13.92 8.13
CA ARG A 175 -0.09 13.64 8.19
C ARG A 175 0.51 13.96 9.56
N ALA A 176 0.14 15.11 10.14
CA ALA A 176 0.60 15.49 11.49
C ALA A 176 0.09 14.53 12.57
N ALA A 177 -1.14 14.04 12.46
CA ALA A 177 -1.69 13.04 13.38
C ALA A 177 -0.96 11.70 13.25
N LEU A 178 -0.63 11.27 12.03
CA LEU A 178 0.11 10.03 11.78
C LEU A 178 1.57 10.11 12.26
N ASP A 179 2.25 11.24 12.00
CA ASP A 179 3.59 11.50 12.54
C ASP A 179 3.60 11.39 14.08
N ALA A 180 2.59 11.98 14.74
CA ALA A 180 2.45 11.93 16.20
C ALA A 180 2.08 10.53 16.72
N ALA A 181 1.27 9.78 15.98
CA ALA A 181 0.88 8.41 16.34
C ALA A 181 2.05 7.44 16.28
N LEU A 182 2.88 7.55 15.24
CA LEU A 182 4.04 6.66 15.04
C LEU A 182 5.33 7.18 15.68
N GLY A 183 5.28 8.37 16.32
CA GLY A 183 6.40 8.95 17.06
C GLY A 183 7.58 9.39 16.19
N LYS A 184 7.38 9.52 14.87
CA LYS A 184 8.42 9.89 13.89
C LYS A 184 7.79 10.43 12.62
N ALA A 185 8.58 11.10 11.79
CA ALA A 185 8.15 11.49 10.45
C ALA A 185 7.91 10.24 9.59
N VAL A 186 6.79 10.21 8.87
CA VAL A 186 6.36 9.03 8.10
C VAL A 186 6.50 9.19 6.58
N ARG A 187 7.24 10.21 6.13
CA ARG A 187 7.49 10.49 4.72
C ARG A 187 8.82 9.90 4.26
N LYS A 188 8.91 9.51 2.99
CA LYS A 188 10.17 9.16 2.32
C LYS A 188 11.17 10.32 2.49
N ARG A 189 12.44 9.98 2.71
CA ARG A 189 13.54 10.95 2.79
C ARG A 189 14.09 11.29 1.43
#